data_AF-K2DSF6-F1
#
_entry.id   AF-K2DSF6-F1
#
_cell.length_a   1.000
_cell.length_b   1.000
_cell.length_c   1.000
_cell.angle_alpha   90.00
_cell.angle_beta   90.00
_cell.angle_gamma   90.00
#
_symmetry.space_group_name_H-M   'P 1'
#
loop_
_entity.id
_entity.type
_entity.pdbx_description
1 polymer ?
#
loop_
_entity_poly.entity_id
_entity_poly.type
_entity_poly.pdbx_seq_one_letter_code
_entity_poly.pdbx_strand_id
1 'polypeptide(L)'
;MKRKRSARIVLKGTTSTHGEALALVRESGDIALVERGRLRALICMCPCGCGDVITLNLDRRADKAWALYRRGNSISLYPSVWRDSGCESHFVVWSNRVLWLEDDWLFADDQIDQLVVNILPLIPNHGYVHFRDIAEKLDEIPWSVLRACRKLSRNGQLDEGRDKYTGYFKKLV
;
A
#
# COMPACT_ATOMS: atom_id res chain seq x y z
N MET A 1 -21.01 7.59 -20.38
CA MET A 1 -19.82 8.42 -20.11
C MET A 1 -18.88 7.62 -19.22
N LYS A 2 -17.77 7.09 -19.73
CA LYS A 2 -16.82 6.29 -18.92
C LYS A 2 -16.19 7.23 -17.88
N ARG A 3 -16.51 7.05 -16.59
CA ARG A 3 -15.94 7.86 -15.52
C ARG A 3 -14.43 7.57 -15.43
N LYS A 4 -13.62 8.63 -15.35
CA LYS A 4 -12.15 8.56 -15.40
C LYS A 4 -11.61 7.94 -14.10
N ARG A 5 -10.67 7.00 -14.23
CA ARG A 5 -9.92 6.47 -13.08
C ARG A 5 -9.15 7.61 -12.41
N SER A 6 -9.16 7.66 -11.09
CA SER A 6 -8.31 8.57 -10.34
C SER A 6 -6.92 7.96 -10.16
N ALA A 7 -5.89 8.76 -10.46
CA ALA A 7 -4.49 8.37 -10.25
C ALA A 7 -4.02 8.58 -8.81
N ARG A 8 -4.84 9.21 -7.96
CA ARG A 8 -4.46 9.63 -6.61
C ARG A 8 -5.62 9.47 -5.63
N ILE A 9 -5.27 9.31 -4.36
CA ILE A 9 -6.20 9.49 -3.26
C ILE A 9 -6.07 10.89 -2.66
N VAL A 10 -7.16 11.41 -2.12
CA VAL A 10 -7.21 12.72 -1.45
C VAL A 10 -7.93 12.59 -0.11
N LEU A 11 -7.22 12.80 1.00
CA LEU A 11 -7.83 12.81 2.32
C LEU A 11 -8.68 14.07 2.50
N LYS A 12 -9.97 13.89 2.75
CA LYS A 12 -10.93 14.98 2.99
C LYS A 12 -11.11 15.31 4.46
N GLY A 13 -10.84 14.36 5.35
CA GLY A 13 -10.93 14.58 6.78
C GLY A 13 -10.94 13.30 7.58
N THR A 14 -10.99 13.48 8.90
CA THR A 14 -11.20 12.41 9.88
C THR A 14 -12.45 12.74 10.68
N THR A 15 -13.31 11.76 10.88
CA THR A 15 -14.62 11.90 11.53
C THR A 15 -14.82 10.81 12.58
N SER A 16 -15.88 10.91 13.38
CA SER A 16 -16.14 9.93 14.44
C SER A 16 -17.08 8.80 13.99
N THR A 17 -17.82 9.00 12.91
CA THR A 17 -18.81 8.03 12.42
C THR A 17 -18.62 7.69 10.94
N HIS A 18 -19.14 6.53 10.54
CA HIS A 18 -19.13 6.11 9.14
C HIS A 18 -19.94 7.07 8.25
N GLY A 19 -21.13 7.50 8.69
CA GLY A 19 -21.99 8.40 7.92
C GLY A 19 -21.36 9.78 7.67
N GLU A 20 -20.66 10.35 8.67
CA GLU A 20 -19.91 11.60 8.50
C GLU A 20 -18.77 11.43 7.49
N ALA A 21 -17.98 10.36 7.61
CA ALA A 21 -16.91 10.07 6.65
C ALA A 21 -17.45 9.87 5.23
N LEU A 22 -18.58 9.19 5.08
CA LEU A 22 -19.25 8.99 3.79
C LEU A 22 -19.67 10.32 3.15
N ALA A 23 -20.15 11.28 3.94
CA ALA A 23 -20.56 12.60 3.43
C ALA A 23 -19.39 13.44 2.89
N LEU A 24 -18.15 13.11 3.28
CA LEU A 24 -16.93 13.81 2.83
C LEU A 24 -16.40 13.31 1.48
N VAL A 25 -16.67 12.06 1.09
CA VAL A 25 -16.10 11.46 -0.13
C VAL A 25 -17.06 11.63 -1.31
N ARG A 26 -16.71 12.49 -2.27
CA ARG A 26 -17.60 12.86 -3.38
C ARG A 26 -17.04 12.46 -4.73
N GLU A 27 -15.75 12.68 -4.92
CA GLU A 27 -15.05 12.43 -6.17
C GLU A 27 -14.26 11.12 -6.11
N SER A 28 -14.00 10.53 -7.27
CA SER A 28 -13.17 9.32 -7.40
C SER A 28 -11.81 9.51 -6.75
N GLY A 29 -11.44 8.63 -5.80
CA GLY A 29 -10.20 8.71 -5.03
C GLY A 29 -10.29 9.57 -3.77
N ASP A 30 -11.43 10.23 -3.49
CA ASP A 30 -11.63 10.86 -2.19
C ASP A 30 -11.64 9.80 -1.09
N ILE A 31 -10.93 10.07 0.01
CA ILE A 31 -10.93 9.24 1.20
C ILE A 31 -11.27 10.05 2.46
N ALA A 32 -11.87 9.39 3.43
CA ALA A 32 -12.11 9.91 4.77
C ALA A 32 -11.81 8.84 5.81
N LEU A 33 -11.39 9.25 7.00
CA LEU A 33 -11.08 8.35 8.09
C LEU A 33 -12.17 8.36 9.14
N VAL A 34 -12.41 7.20 9.75
CA VAL A 34 -13.25 7.06 10.93
C VAL A 34 -12.33 6.75 12.11
N GLU A 35 -12.32 7.64 13.11
CA GLU A 35 -11.51 7.53 14.31
C GLU A 35 -12.36 7.74 15.56
N ARG A 36 -12.27 6.79 16.49
CA ARG A 36 -12.96 6.84 17.79
C ARG A 36 -12.00 6.39 18.89
N GLY A 37 -11.14 7.31 19.33
CA GLY A 37 -9.98 7.03 20.19
C GLY A 37 -8.87 6.18 19.53
N ARG A 38 -9.16 5.57 18.38
CA ARG A 38 -8.26 4.83 17.49
C ARG A 38 -8.86 4.75 16.10
N LEU A 39 -8.00 4.52 15.10
CA LEU A 39 -8.44 4.29 13.73
C LEU A 39 -9.38 3.08 13.66
N ARG A 40 -10.51 3.28 12.99
CA ARG A 40 -11.57 2.27 12.81
C ARG A 40 -11.66 1.83 11.36
N ALA A 41 -11.78 2.80 10.46
CA ALA A 41 -12.00 2.54 9.06
C ALA A 41 -11.48 3.67 8.19
N LEU A 42 -11.28 3.35 6.91
CA LEU A 42 -11.12 4.30 5.83
C LEU A 42 -12.28 4.11 4.86
N ILE A 43 -12.96 5.21 4.56
CA ILE A 43 -14.01 5.29 3.55
C ILE A 43 -13.38 5.87 2.29
N CYS A 44 -13.59 5.23 1.15
CA CYS A 44 -12.97 5.60 -0.11
C CYS A 44 -14.00 5.58 -1.23
N MET A 45 -14.17 6.69 -1.93
CA MET A 45 -14.89 6.69 -3.21
C MET A 45 -14.03 5.97 -4.24
N CYS A 46 -14.52 4.85 -4.79
CA CYS A 46 -13.70 3.91 -5.54
C CYS A 46 -12.93 4.62 -6.67
N PRO A 47 -11.58 4.52 -6.69
CA PRO A 47 -10.76 5.27 -7.63
C PRO A 47 -10.90 4.77 -9.07
N CYS A 48 -11.56 3.63 -9.32
CA CYS A 48 -11.84 3.19 -10.69
C CYS A 48 -12.90 4.07 -11.37
N GLY A 49 -13.66 4.87 -10.60
CA GLY A 49 -14.71 5.74 -11.09
C GLY A 49 -16.10 5.10 -11.18
N CYS A 50 -16.30 3.85 -10.71
CA CYS A 50 -17.62 3.20 -10.75
C CYS A 50 -18.68 3.91 -9.89
N GLY A 51 -18.26 4.71 -8.89
CA GLY A 51 -19.15 5.41 -7.97
C GLY A 51 -19.48 4.64 -6.69
N ASP A 52 -18.98 3.41 -6.55
CA ASP A 52 -19.11 2.65 -5.30
C ASP A 52 -18.20 3.22 -4.21
N VAL A 53 -18.62 3.04 -2.96
CA VAL A 53 -17.81 3.37 -1.79
C VAL A 53 -17.21 2.10 -1.20
N ILE A 54 -15.89 2.12 -1.03
CA ILE A 54 -15.10 1.07 -0.38
C ILE A 54 -14.93 1.45 1.09
N THR A 55 -15.25 0.53 1.99
CA THR A 55 -14.94 0.65 3.42
C THR A 55 -13.82 -0.33 3.77
N LEU A 56 -12.67 0.17 4.20
CA LEU A 56 -11.53 -0.63 4.64
C LEU A 56 -11.46 -0.61 6.18
N ASN A 57 -11.32 -1.78 6.79
CA ASN A 57 -11.08 -1.89 8.22
C ASN A 57 -9.65 -1.46 8.55
N LEU A 58 -9.48 -0.55 9.52
CA LEU A 58 -8.18 -0.09 10.02
C LEU A 58 -7.95 -0.50 11.49
N ASP A 59 -8.91 -1.17 12.14
CA ASP A 59 -8.75 -1.58 13.52
C ASP A 59 -7.76 -2.75 13.63
N ARG A 60 -6.55 -2.45 14.10
CA ARG A 60 -5.44 -3.41 14.24
C ARG A 60 -5.71 -4.58 15.17
N ARG A 61 -6.82 -4.55 15.93
CA ARG A 61 -7.24 -5.68 16.78
C ARG A 61 -8.02 -6.76 16.02
N ALA A 62 -8.47 -6.45 14.81
CA ALA A 62 -9.14 -7.42 13.95
C ALA A 62 -8.10 -8.18 13.12
N ASP A 63 -8.38 -9.46 12.85
CA ASP A 63 -7.50 -10.33 12.06
C ASP A 63 -7.25 -9.81 10.64
N LYS A 64 -8.23 -9.12 10.05
CA LYS A 64 -8.16 -8.53 8.71
C LYS A 64 -8.27 -7.01 8.79
N ALA A 65 -7.13 -6.33 8.87
CA ALA A 65 -7.05 -4.88 8.90
C ALA A 65 -5.93 -4.35 8.02
N TRP A 66 -6.20 -3.24 7.34
CA TRP A 66 -5.18 -2.50 6.62
C TRP A 66 -4.36 -1.66 7.59
N ALA A 67 -3.06 -1.61 7.34
CA ALA A 67 -2.14 -0.65 7.91
C ALA A 67 -2.28 0.68 7.17
N LEU A 68 -2.45 1.77 7.92
CA LEU A 68 -2.35 3.14 7.39
C LEU A 68 -1.00 3.72 7.77
N TYR A 69 -0.20 4.10 6.78
CA TYR A 69 1.07 4.81 6.99
C TYR A 69 0.90 6.27 6.60
N ARG A 70 1.43 7.17 7.42
CA ARG A 70 1.51 8.61 7.16
C ARG A 70 2.97 9.03 7.11
N ARG A 71 3.37 9.72 6.04
CA ARG A 71 4.69 10.36 5.88
C ARG A 71 4.46 11.78 5.37
N GLY A 72 4.60 12.77 6.26
CA GLY A 72 4.14 14.13 6.00
C GLY A 72 2.65 14.15 5.60
N ASN A 73 2.34 14.73 4.44
CA ASN A 73 0.98 14.81 3.90
C ASN A 73 0.60 13.60 3.02
N SER A 74 1.45 12.57 2.97
CA SER A 74 1.22 11.37 2.15
C SER A 74 0.67 10.21 2.96
N ILE A 75 -0.23 9.47 2.32
CA ILE A 75 -0.88 8.27 2.84
C ILE A 75 -0.49 7.07 1.98
N SER A 76 -0.15 5.97 2.66
CA SER A 76 -0.03 4.65 2.06
C SER A 76 -0.87 3.64 2.84
N LEU A 77 -1.39 2.63 2.13
CA LEU A 77 -2.12 1.52 2.72
C LEU A 77 -1.40 0.21 2.44
N TYR A 78 -1.40 -0.70 3.40
CA TYR A 78 -0.92 -2.07 3.21
C TYR A 78 -1.87 -3.07 3.87
N PRO A 79 -2.25 -4.19 3.23
CA PRO A 79 -1.87 -4.65 1.89
C PRO A 79 -2.63 -3.92 0.78
N SER A 80 -2.70 -4.49 -0.42
CA SER A 80 -3.44 -3.92 -1.55
C SER A 80 -4.93 -3.91 -1.24
N VAL A 81 -5.67 -3.06 -1.93
CA VAL A 81 -7.13 -3.09 -1.94
C VAL A 81 -7.57 -3.95 -3.12
N TRP A 82 -8.26 -5.05 -2.83
CA TRP A 82 -8.89 -5.90 -3.83
C TRP A 82 -10.37 -6.02 -3.52
N ARG A 83 -11.21 -5.71 -4.51
CA ARG A 83 -12.63 -6.00 -4.47
C ARG A 83 -12.90 -7.31 -5.18
N ASP A 84 -13.57 -8.22 -4.50
CA ASP A 84 -14.04 -9.51 -5.03
C ASP A 84 -15.45 -9.42 -5.65
N SER A 85 -16.01 -8.21 -5.68
CA SER A 85 -17.38 -7.93 -6.11
C SER A 85 -17.50 -6.50 -6.67
N GLY A 86 -18.53 -6.26 -7.48
CA GLY A 86 -18.76 -4.96 -8.12
C GLY A 86 -17.78 -4.70 -9.26
N CYS A 87 -17.00 -3.62 -9.17
CA CYS A 87 -16.05 -3.24 -10.23
C CYS A 87 -14.73 -4.03 -10.22
N GLU A 88 -14.55 -4.95 -9.27
CA GLU A 88 -13.38 -5.84 -9.15
C GLU A 88 -12.02 -5.11 -9.14
N SER A 89 -12.00 -3.84 -8.74
CA SER A 89 -10.79 -3.02 -8.72
C SER A 89 -9.70 -3.62 -7.82
N HIS A 90 -8.48 -3.75 -8.35
CA HIS A 90 -7.30 -4.18 -7.60
C HIS A 90 -6.18 -3.13 -7.71
N PHE A 91 -5.87 -2.48 -6.59
CA PHE A 91 -4.90 -1.39 -6.55
C PHE A 91 -4.14 -1.31 -5.22
N VAL A 92 -2.98 -0.66 -5.26
CA VAL A 92 -2.19 -0.24 -4.11
C VAL A 92 -2.35 1.26 -3.92
N VAL A 93 -2.35 1.69 -2.65
CA VAL A 93 -2.23 3.11 -2.29
C VAL A 93 -0.84 3.34 -1.71
N TRP A 94 -0.02 4.12 -2.41
CA TRP A 94 1.34 4.44 -1.97
C TRP A 94 1.66 5.90 -2.25
N SER A 95 2.02 6.65 -1.21
CA SER A 95 2.34 8.08 -1.29
C SER A 95 1.27 8.91 -2.01
N ASN A 96 0.01 8.73 -1.59
CA ASN A 96 -1.20 9.28 -2.22
C ASN A 96 -1.47 8.85 -3.66
N ARG A 97 -0.67 7.97 -4.27
CA ARG A 97 -0.91 7.46 -5.63
C ARG A 97 -1.75 6.19 -5.58
N VAL A 98 -2.62 6.03 -6.56
CA VAL A 98 -3.32 4.77 -6.86
C VAL A 98 -2.51 4.05 -7.93
N LEU A 99 -2.01 2.87 -7.59
CA LEU A 99 -1.18 2.04 -8.46
C LEU A 99 -1.93 0.74 -8.75
N TRP A 100 -2.28 0.50 -10.00
CA TRP A 100 -3.09 -0.65 -10.39
C TRP A 100 -2.20 -1.88 -10.53
N LEU A 101 -2.66 -3.06 -10.09
CA LEU A 101 -1.83 -4.28 -10.15
C LEU A 101 -1.59 -4.78 -11.58
N GLU A 102 -2.42 -4.35 -12.55
CA GLU A 102 -2.20 -4.58 -13.98
C GLU A 102 -1.09 -3.69 -14.57
N ASP A 103 -0.65 -2.65 -13.84
CA ASP A 103 0.40 -1.71 -14.26
C ASP A 103 1.77 -2.09 -13.68
N ASP A 104 2.85 -1.75 -14.39
CA ASP A 104 4.23 -2.04 -13.98
C ASP A 104 4.79 -1.04 -12.95
N TRP A 105 3.96 -0.63 -11.98
CA TRP A 105 4.25 0.44 -11.04
C TRP A 105 5.43 0.13 -10.10
N LEU A 106 5.77 -1.14 -9.93
CA LEU A 106 6.90 -1.58 -9.11
C LEU A 106 8.23 -0.97 -9.59
N PHE A 107 8.31 -0.46 -10.83
CA PHE A 107 9.56 0.06 -11.39
C PHE A 107 9.53 1.56 -11.75
N ALA A 108 8.46 2.30 -11.44
CA ALA A 108 8.33 3.72 -11.76
C ALA A 108 8.87 4.68 -10.66
N ASP A 109 10.03 5.29 -10.92
CA ASP A 109 10.72 6.39 -10.18
C ASP A 109 11.48 6.12 -8.86
N ASP A 110 12.53 6.92 -8.69
CA ASP A 110 13.81 6.91 -7.95
C ASP A 110 13.84 7.11 -6.41
N GLN A 111 12.69 7.31 -5.74
CA GLN A 111 12.65 7.59 -4.29
C GLN A 111 12.93 6.39 -3.35
N ILE A 112 13.75 5.43 -3.79
CA ILE A 112 14.13 4.25 -2.98
C ILE A 112 15.65 4.07 -2.87
N ASP A 113 16.47 4.91 -3.50
CA ASP A 113 17.93 4.70 -3.53
C ASP A 113 18.57 4.74 -2.15
N GLN A 114 18.16 5.69 -1.30
CA GLN A 114 18.63 5.73 0.08
C GLN A 114 18.13 4.52 0.89
N LEU A 115 16.90 4.05 0.61
CA LEU A 115 16.34 2.87 1.26
C LEU A 115 17.11 1.61 0.85
N VAL A 116 17.56 1.51 -0.40
CA VAL A 116 18.38 0.39 -0.90
C VAL A 116 19.64 0.20 -0.05
N VAL A 117 20.33 1.30 0.30
CA VAL A 117 21.52 1.25 1.18
C VAL A 117 21.16 0.69 2.56
N ASN A 118 20.00 1.07 3.10
CA ASN A 118 19.56 0.68 4.44
C ASN A 118 19.05 -0.76 4.51
N ILE A 119 18.52 -1.33 3.42
CA ILE A 119 18.03 -2.72 3.42
C ILE A 119 19.15 -3.75 3.28
N LEU A 120 20.25 -3.43 2.58
CA LEU A 120 21.31 -4.40 2.29
C LEU A 120 21.92 -5.08 3.54
N PRO A 121 22.14 -4.38 4.67
CA PRO A 121 22.61 -5.01 5.91
C PRO A 121 21.60 -5.99 6.54
N LEU A 122 20.30 -5.83 6.26
CA LEU A 122 19.23 -6.65 6.84
C LEU A 122 18.94 -7.92 6.03
N ILE A 123 19.51 -8.03 4.82
CA ILE A 123 19.30 -9.17 3.94
C ILE A 123 20.40 -10.21 4.17
N PRO A 124 20.04 -11.47 4.47
CA PRO A 124 21.00 -12.49 4.82
C PRO A 124 21.76 -13.02 3.60
N ASN A 125 22.97 -13.54 3.83
CA ASN A 125 23.75 -14.29 2.83
C ASN A 125 23.22 -15.73 2.65
N HIS A 126 22.58 -16.30 3.68
CA HIS A 126 22.01 -17.64 3.68
C HIS A 126 20.59 -17.62 4.24
N GLY A 127 19.71 -18.44 3.66
CA GLY A 127 18.29 -18.39 3.99
C GLY A 127 17.61 -17.16 3.40
N TYR A 128 16.32 -16.99 3.70
CA TYR A 128 15.47 -15.96 3.13
C TYR A 128 14.86 -15.09 4.24
N VAL A 129 14.68 -13.80 3.99
CA VAL A 129 13.94 -12.87 4.87
C VAL A 129 12.74 -12.31 4.13
N HIS A 130 11.58 -12.22 4.79
CA HIS A 130 10.40 -11.63 4.17
C HIS A 130 10.51 -10.10 4.18
N PHE A 131 10.11 -9.43 3.10
CA PHE A 131 10.22 -7.96 2.99
C PHE A 131 9.46 -7.21 4.11
N ARG A 132 8.37 -7.78 4.63
CA ARG A 132 7.65 -7.18 5.77
C ARG A 132 8.49 -7.14 7.05
N ASP A 133 9.32 -8.14 7.28
CA ASP A 133 10.16 -8.20 8.48
C ASP A 133 11.26 -7.13 8.39
N ILE A 134 11.76 -6.87 7.17
CA ILE A 134 12.67 -5.75 6.91
C ILE A 134 11.95 -4.42 7.13
N ALA A 135 10.73 -4.26 6.60
CA ALA A 135 9.93 -3.05 6.78
C ALA A 135 9.64 -2.75 8.25
N GLU A 136 9.30 -3.76 9.05
CA GLU A 136 9.11 -3.60 10.49
C GLU A 136 10.39 -3.16 11.19
N LYS A 137 11.53 -3.78 10.89
CA LYS A 137 12.84 -3.40 11.47
C LYS A 137 13.26 -1.97 11.15
N LEU A 138 12.88 -1.45 9.98
CA LEU A 138 13.22 -0.11 9.53
C LEU A 138 12.17 0.94 9.87
N ASP A 139 11.03 0.56 10.49
CA ASP A 139 9.82 1.38 10.56
C ASP A 139 9.50 2.03 9.20
N GLU A 140 9.45 1.20 8.16
CA GLU A 140 9.27 1.66 6.78
C GLU A 140 8.00 1.08 6.14
N ILE A 141 7.50 1.73 5.09
CA ILE A 141 6.30 1.27 4.40
C ILE A 141 6.63 -0.03 3.65
N PRO A 142 5.86 -1.14 3.84
CA PRO A 142 6.17 -2.42 3.22
C PRO A 142 6.28 -2.37 1.69
N TRP A 143 5.49 -1.53 1.03
CA TRP A 143 5.62 -1.31 -0.42
C TRP A 143 6.95 -0.71 -0.82
N SER A 144 7.47 0.25 -0.05
CA SER A 144 8.78 0.85 -0.31
C SER A 144 9.89 -0.19 -0.22
N VAL A 145 9.83 -1.05 0.80
CA VAL A 145 10.81 -2.13 0.99
C VAL A 145 10.71 -3.22 -0.09
N LEU A 146 9.49 -3.71 -0.38
CA LEU A 146 9.29 -4.69 -1.46
C LEU A 146 9.85 -4.17 -2.79
N ARG A 147 9.62 -2.88 -3.07
CA ARG A 147 10.09 -2.22 -4.27
C ARG A 147 11.61 -2.10 -4.31
N ALA A 148 12.24 -1.73 -3.19
CA ALA A 148 13.69 -1.68 -3.06
C ALA A 148 14.34 -3.05 -3.23
N CYS A 149 13.77 -4.09 -2.61
CA CYS A 149 14.23 -5.47 -2.79
C CYS A 149 14.13 -5.93 -4.24
N ARG A 150 12.99 -5.68 -4.92
CA ARG A 150 12.82 -6.04 -6.34
C ARG A 150 13.72 -5.26 -7.28
N LYS A 151 14.02 -3.99 -6.97
CA LYS A 151 15.04 -3.21 -7.71
C LYS A 151 16.41 -3.88 -7.60
N LEU A 152 16.82 -4.27 -6.39
CA LEU A 152 18.07 -4.98 -6.18
C LEU A 152 18.09 -6.36 -6.85
N SER A 153 16.98 -7.09 -6.88
CA SER A 153 16.89 -8.36 -7.61
C SER A 153 17.07 -8.19 -9.11
N ARG A 154 16.48 -7.16 -9.71
CA ARG A 154 16.69 -6.82 -11.13
C ARG A 154 18.15 -6.46 -11.44
N ASN A 155 18.85 -5.87 -10.48
CA ASN A 155 20.27 -5.55 -10.60
C ASN A 155 21.19 -6.74 -10.30
N GLY A 156 20.64 -7.94 -10.08
CA GLY A 156 21.42 -9.15 -9.81
C GLY A 156 22.06 -9.19 -8.42
N GLN A 157 21.60 -8.36 -7.48
CA GLN A 157 22.15 -8.32 -6.12
C GLN A 157 21.39 -9.23 -5.15
N LEU A 158 20.11 -9.49 -5.41
CA LEU A 158 19.24 -10.31 -4.57
C LEU A 158 18.49 -11.37 -5.36
N ASP A 159 18.21 -12.50 -4.73
CA ASP A 159 17.31 -13.51 -5.23
C ASP A 159 15.96 -13.39 -4.51
N GLU A 160 14.87 -13.23 -5.27
CA GLU A 160 13.50 -13.35 -4.76
C GLU A 160 13.08 -14.82 -4.85
N GLY A 161 12.62 -15.40 -3.74
CA GLY A 161 12.10 -16.76 -3.72
C GLY A 161 10.86 -16.91 -4.61
N ARG A 162 10.58 -18.14 -5.04
CA ARG A 162 9.41 -18.48 -5.89
C ARG A 162 8.30 -19.15 -5.08
N ASP A 163 7.09 -19.17 -5.65
CA ASP A 163 5.89 -19.79 -5.07
C ASP A 163 5.59 -19.25 -3.67
N LYS A 164 5.62 -20.12 -2.66
CA LYS A 164 5.41 -19.77 -1.23
C LYS A 164 6.47 -18.81 -0.68
N TYR A 165 7.57 -18.61 -1.39
CA TYR A 165 8.63 -17.66 -1.03
C TYR A 165 8.57 -16.35 -1.83
N THR A 166 7.47 -16.06 -2.53
CA THR A 166 7.26 -14.74 -3.16
C THR A 166 7.33 -13.65 -2.08
N GLY A 167 8.11 -12.58 -2.33
CA GLY A 167 8.37 -11.54 -1.34
C GLY A 167 9.44 -11.89 -0.29
N TYR A 168 10.07 -13.06 -0.39
CA TYR A 168 11.24 -13.39 0.41
C TYR A 168 12.53 -13.15 -0.38
N PHE A 169 13.54 -12.57 0.27
CA PHE A 169 14.78 -12.16 -0.38
C PHE A 169 16.02 -12.70 0.34
N LYS A 170 17.07 -12.96 -0.44
CA LYS A 170 18.43 -13.27 0.02
C LYS A 170 19.47 -12.64 -0.90
N LYS A 171 20.72 -12.48 -0.45
CA LYS A 171 21.80 -12.00 -1.32
C LYS A 171 22.17 -13.05 -2.37
N LEU A 172 22.43 -12.58 -3.59
CA LEU A 172 23.17 -13.34 -4.59
C LEU A 172 24.65 -13.14 -4.27
N VAL A 173 25.27 -14.16 -3.68
CA VAL A 173 26.70 -14.18 -3.35
C VAL A 173 27.45 -14.83 -4.51
#